data_AF-H2BWE1-F1
#
_entry.id   AF-H2BWE1-F1
#
_cell.length_a   1.000
_cell.length_b   1.000
_cell.length_c   1.000
_cell.angle_alpha   90.00
_cell.angle_beta   90.00
_cell.angle_gamma   90.00
#
_symmetry.space_group_name_H-M   'P 1'
#
loop_
_entity.id
_entity.type
_entity.pdbx_description
1 polymer ?
#
loop_
_entity_poly.entity_id
_entity_poly.type
_entity_poly.pdbx_seq_one_letter_code
_entity_poly.pdbx_strand_id
1 'polypeptide(L)'
;MLQTIVHYSLHFIVIGAIAYFYDKKNWKRNWLILLSTMLVDLDHVFADPLFDPNRCGIGYHPLHSYYAIGIYLLGAIFIKNSIIRLIFIGLLFHMFTDFIDCLWMFSKCEGCYENSEIFRVLNN
;
A
#
# COMPACT_ATOMS: atom_id res chain seq x y z
N MET A 1 -8.01 -13.91 -10.78
CA MET A 1 -7.48 -13.31 -12.03
C MET A 1 -7.72 -11.81 -12.10
N LEU A 2 -8.96 -11.31 -12.14
CA LEU A 2 -9.21 -9.86 -12.22
C LEU A 2 -8.59 -9.08 -11.04
N GLN A 3 -8.96 -9.43 -9.80
CA GLN A 3 -8.00 -9.76 -8.74
C GLN A 3 -6.61 -9.07 -8.75
N THR A 4 -5.67 -10.00 -8.83
CA THR A 4 -4.26 -9.92 -9.17
C THR A 4 -3.93 -8.93 -10.29
N ILE A 5 -4.71 -8.88 -11.39
CA ILE A 5 -4.45 -7.94 -12.49
C ILE A 5 -4.59 -6.50 -12.01
N VAL A 6 -5.67 -6.18 -11.30
CA VAL A 6 -5.90 -4.82 -10.78
C VAL A 6 -4.85 -4.47 -9.73
N HIS A 7 -4.59 -5.37 -8.77
CA HIS A 7 -3.60 -5.15 -7.72
C HIS A 7 -2.21 -4.82 -8.31
N TYR A 8 -1.65 -5.68 -9.16
CA TYR A 8 -0.33 -5.41 -9.74
C TYR A 8 -0.32 -4.25 -10.73
N SER A 9 -1.42 -4.00 -11.45
CA SER A 9 -1.51 -2.81 -12.31
C SER A 9 -1.46 -1.51 -11.51
N LEU A 10 -2.09 -1.48 -10.33
CA LEU A 10 -2.01 -0.34 -9.43
C LEU A 10 -0.58 -0.14 -8.90
N HIS A 11 0.05 -1.19 -8.39
CA HIS A 11 1.42 -1.14 -7.86
C HIS A 11 2.46 -0.70 -8.91
N PHE A 12 2.33 -1.11 -10.17
CA PHE A 12 3.39 -0.88 -11.18
C PHE A 12 3.04 0.13 -12.29
N ILE A 13 1.82 0.10 -12.81
CA ILE A 13 1.41 0.92 -13.96
C ILE A 13 0.88 2.27 -13.49
N VAL A 14 -0.02 2.29 -12.51
CA VAL A 14 -0.67 3.53 -12.07
C VAL A 14 0.32 4.47 -11.38
N ILE A 15 1.32 3.95 -10.67
CA ILE A 15 2.42 4.79 -10.16
C ILE A 15 3.18 5.51 -11.28
N GLY A 16 3.25 4.95 -12.49
CA GLY A 16 3.83 5.62 -13.66
C GLY A 16 3.00 6.82 -14.09
N ALA A 17 1.67 6.70 -14.05
CA ALA A 17 0.77 7.83 -14.28
C ALA A 17 0.92 8.90 -13.18
N ILE A 18 0.99 8.50 -11.90
CA ILE A 18 1.23 9.42 -10.79
C ILE A 18 2.55 10.17 -10.99
N ALA A 19 3.64 9.47 -11.33
CA ALA A 19 4.94 10.09 -11.62
C ALA A 19 4.88 11.11 -12.77
N TYR A 20 4.14 10.79 -13.83
CA TYR A 20 3.94 11.66 -14.99
C TYR A 20 3.17 12.94 -14.62
N PHE A 21 2.08 12.82 -13.88
CA PHE A 21 1.31 13.99 -13.45
C PHE A 21 2.02 14.80 -12.36
N TYR A 22 2.85 14.17 -11.53
CA TYR A 22 3.60 14.85 -10.46
C TYR A 22 4.67 15.80 -11.01
N ASP A 23 5.47 15.36 -11.99
CA ASP A 23 6.39 16.21 -12.74
C ASP A 23 6.72 15.57 -14.09
N LYS A 24 6.04 16.07 -15.12
CA LYS A 24 6.14 15.60 -16.51
C LYS A 24 7.57 15.64 -17.06
N LYS A 25 8.42 16.58 -16.60
CA LYS A 25 9.78 16.73 -17.11
C LYS A 25 10.69 15.60 -16.60
N ASN A 26 10.48 15.17 -15.36
CA ASN A 26 11.31 14.15 -14.69
C ASN A 26 10.54 12.85 -14.38
N TRP A 27 9.46 12.57 -15.13
CA TRP A 27 8.54 11.48 -14.81
C TRP A 27 9.22 10.11 -14.70
N LYS A 28 10.23 9.81 -15.52
CA LYS A 28 10.97 8.54 -15.43
C LYS A 28 11.69 8.38 -14.09
N ARG A 29 12.34 9.45 -13.61
CA ARG A 29 13.00 9.47 -12.29
C ARG A 29 11.97 9.30 -11.19
N ASN A 30 10.86 10.01 -11.28
CA ASN A 30 9.78 9.94 -10.29
C ASN A 30 9.11 8.56 -10.27
N TRP A 31 8.99 7.91 -11.42
CA TRP A 31 8.47 6.56 -11.53
C TRP A 31 9.41 5.56 -10.85
N LEU A 32 10.73 5.69 -11.02
CA LEU A 32 11.70 4.87 -10.28
C LEU A 32 11.63 5.10 -8.77
N ILE A 33 11.40 6.35 -8.32
CA ILE A 33 11.19 6.66 -6.90
C ILE A 33 9.93 5.96 -6.38
N LEU A 34 8.81 6.06 -7.09
CA LEU A 34 7.57 5.37 -6.69
C LEU A 34 7.71 3.85 -6.76
N LEU A 35 8.42 3.33 -7.75
CA LEU A 35 8.71 1.90 -7.84
C LEU A 35 9.53 1.41 -6.64
N SER A 36 10.46 2.23 -6.14
CA SER A 36 11.24 1.89 -4.96
C SER A 36 10.40 1.79 -3.68
N THR A 37 9.21 2.42 -3.62
CA THR A 37 8.35 2.31 -2.44
C THR A 37 7.70 0.93 -2.31
N MET A 38 7.72 0.09 -3.35
CA MET A 38 7.30 -1.31 -3.27
C MET A 38 8.16 -2.14 -2.30
N LEU A 39 9.36 -1.66 -1.95
CA LEU A 39 10.19 -2.29 -0.93
C LEU A 39 9.56 -2.27 0.48
N VAL A 40 8.45 -1.55 0.68
CA VAL A 40 7.69 -1.60 1.93
C VAL A 40 7.19 -3.02 2.25
N ASP A 41 6.88 -3.82 1.22
CA ASP A 41 6.48 -5.24 1.33
C ASP A 41 7.56 -6.14 1.94
N LEU A 42 8.80 -5.67 2.05
CA LEU A 42 9.84 -6.43 2.76
C LEU A 42 9.48 -6.62 4.24
N ASP A 43 8.53 -5.87 4.80
CA ASP A 43 8.03 -6.11 6.15
C ASP A 43 7.19 -7.39 6.29
N HIS A 44 6.77 -8.00 5.17
CA HIS A 44 6.08 -9.29 5.18
C HIS A 44 6.95 -10.41 5.78
N VAL A 45 8.29 -10.27 5.74
CA VAL A 45 9.22 -11.23 6.35
C VAL A 45 9.02 -11.40 7.86
N PHE A 46 8.34 -10.45 8.52
CA PHE A 46 8.01 -10.50 9.94
C PHE A 46 6.69 -11.21 10.25
N ALA A 47 5.99 -11.72 9.24
CA ALA A 47 4.72 -12.42 9.42
C ALA A 47 4.89 -13.90 9.78
N ASP A 48 3.94 -14.42 10.55
CA ASP A 48 3.83 -15.85 10.85
C ASP A 48 2.38 -16.32 10.63
N PRO A 49 2.11 -17.20 9.63
CA PRO A 49 3.06 -17.72 8.65
C PRO A 49 3.49 -16.64 7.65
N LEU A 50 4.68 -16.81 7.06
CA LEU A 50 5.23 -15.84 6.09
C LEU A 50 4.26 -15.56 4.93
N PHE A 51 3.68 -16.61 4.36
CA PHE A 51 2.68 -16.51 3.31
C PHE A 51 1.33 -17.05 3.81
N ASP A 52 0.31 -16.20 3.77
CA ASP A 52 -1.07 -16.57 4.04
C ASP A 52 -1.97 -15.91 2.98
N PRO A 53 -2.63 -16.70 2.12
CA PRO A 53 -3.50 -16.15 1.06
C PRO A 53 -4.79 -15.53 1.59
N ASN A 54 -5.14 -15.74 2.87
CA ASN A 54 -6.37 -15.27 3.50
C ASN A 54 -6.14 -14.09 4.46
N ARG A 55 -4.91 -13.56 4.53
CA ARG A 55 -4.55 -12.47 5.44
C ARG A 55 -4.56 -11.12 4.74
N CYS A 56 -5.27 -10.16 5.32
CA CYS A 56 -5.13 -8.75 4.94
C CYS A 56 -3.86 -8.18 5.58
N GLY A 57 -2.95 -7.63 4.77
CA GLY A 57 -1.69 -7.06 5.25
C GLY A 57 -1.87 -5.75 6.03
N ILE A 58 -2.94 -4.99 5.75
CA ILE A 58 -3.24 -3.71 6.41
C ILE A 58 -3.52 -3.91 7.89
N GLY A 59 -2.74 -3.21 8.72
CA GLY A 59 -2.79 -3.29 10.18
C GLY A 59 -1.96 -4.44 10.76
N TYR A 60 -1.62 -5.46 9.97
CA TYR A 60 -0.91 -6.66 10.44
C TYR A 60 0.62 -6.49 10.40
N HIS A 61 1.16 -6.00 9.29
CA HIS A 61 2.62 -5.83 9.16
C HIS A 61 3.10 -4.48 9.75
N PRO A 62 4.36 -4.39 10.21
CA PRO A 62 4.88 -3.18 10.87
C PRO A 62 4.76 -1.89 10.03
N LEU A 63 5.12 -1.95 8.74
CA LEU A 63 5.06 -0.80 7.82
C LEU A 63 3.66 -0.62 7.22
N HIS A 64 2.80 -1.63 7.34
CA HIS A 64 1.37 -1.59 7.01
C HIS A 64 0.48 -1.24 8.21
N SER A 65 1.08 -0.91 9.36
CA SER A 65 0.34 -0.55 10.57
C SER A 65 -0.40 0.79 10.41
N TYR A 66 -1.49 0.98 11.15
CA TYR A 66 -2.25 2.24 11.13
C TYR A 66 -1.40 3.46 11.52
N TYR A 67 -0.41 3.27 12.40
CA TYR A 67 0.56 4.30 12.76
C TYR A 67 1.46 4.68 11.57
N ALA A 68 1.99 3.68 10.84
CA ALA A 68 2.80 3.92 9.65
C ALA A 68 1.99 4.62 8.55
N ILE A 69 0.76 4.17 8.29
CA ILE A 69 -0.16 4.81 7.34
C ILE A 69 -0.43 6.27 7.71
N GLY A 70 -0.65 6.56 9.00
CA GLY A 70 -0.80 7.93 9.51
C GLY A 70 0.44 8.78 9.23
N ILE A 71 1.64 8.26 9.46
CA ILE A 71 2.90 8.94 9.12
C ILE A 71 2.99 9.20 7.61
N TYR A 72 2.62 8.24 6.77
CA TYR A 72 2.67 8.40 5.31
C TYR A 72 1.70 9.48 4.83
N LEU A 73 0.50 9.51 5.38
CA LEU A 73 -0.48 10.57 5.10
C LEU A 73 0.04 11.95 5.50
N LEU A 74 0.55 12.09 6.72
CA LEU A 74 1.12 13.36 7.19
C LEU A 74 2.33 13.78 6.33
N GLY A 75 3.19 12.82 5.97
CA GLY A 75 4.34 13.04 5.10
C GLY A 75 3.95 13.51 3.70
N ALA A 76 2.90 12.93 3.13
CA ALA A 76 2.38 13.31 1.81
C ALA A 76 1.79 14.74 1.81
N ILE A 77 1.23 15.20 2.94
CA ILE A 77 0.59 16.52 3.06
C ILE A 77 1.59 17.61 3.43
N PHE A 78 2.42 17.40 4.46
CA PHE A 78 3.16 18.48 5.11
C PHE A 78 4.61 18.62 4.64
N ILE A 79 5.21 17.61 4.01
CA ILE A 79 6.60 17.68 3.57
C ILE A 79 6.73 18.57 2.32
N LYS A 80 7.57 19.60 2.42
CA LYS A 80 7.83 20.55 1.32
C LYS A 80 8.82 20.03 0.28
N ASN A 81 9.74 19.14 0.68
CA ASN A 81 10.69 18.55 -0.24
C ASN A 81 9.95 17.63 -1.23
N SER A 82 10.06 17.94 -2.53
CA SER A 82 9.27 17.26 -3.56
C SER A 82 9.58 15.78 -3.69
N ILE A 83 10.82 15.35 -3.45
CA ILE A 83 11.23 13.95 -3.54
C ILE A 83 10.73 13.17 -2.33
N ILE A 84 10.95 13.69 -1.12
CA ILE A 84 10.51 13.02 0.12
C ILE A 84 8.98 12.92 0.15
N ARG A 85 8.28 13.99 -0.25
CA ARG A 85 6.82 13.97 -0.37
C ARG A 85 6.35 12.90 -1.37
N LEU A 86 7.05 12.73 -2.49
CA LEU A 86 6.72 11.71 -3.48
C LEU A 86 6.88 10.28 -2.93
N ILE A 87 7.90 10.03 -2.10
CA ILE A 87 8.07 8.75 -1.40
C ILE A 87 6.85 8.48 -0.51
N PHE A 88 6.42 9.45 0.28
CA PHE A 88 5.23 9.30 1.13
C PHE A 88 3.94 9.11 0.32
N ILE A 89 3.79 9.79 -0.82
CA ILE A 89 2.69 9.54 -1.76
C ILE A 89 2.72 8.11 -2.28
N GLY A 90 3.90 7.59 -2.65
CA GLY A 90 4.06 6.22 -3.13
C GLY A 90 3.71 5.18 -2.06
N LEU A 91 4.22 5.35 -0.84
CA LEU A 91 3.88 4.51 0.31
C LEU A 91 2.37 4.55 0.60
N LEU A 92 1.75 5.73 0.60
CA LEU A 92 0.31 5.85 0.83
C LEU A 92 -0.51 5.20 -0.31
N PHE A 93 -0.08 5.33 -1.55
CA PHE A 93 -0.75 4.72 -2.69
C PHE A 93 -0.61 3.20 -2.71
N HIS A 94 0.52 2.68 -2.23
CA HIS A 94 0.72 1.26 -2.00
C HIS A 94 -0.28 0.73 -0.96
N MET A 95 -0.38 1.38 0.21
CA MET A 95 -1.36 1.02 1.25
C MET A 95 -2.80 1.07 0.74
N PHE A 96 -3.12 2.05 -0.09
CA PHE A 96 -4.43 2.15 -0.76
C PHE A 96 -4.69 0.96 -1.69
N THR A 97 -3.68 0.53 -2.43
CA THR A 97 -3.78 -0.60 -3.36
C THR A 97 -3.99 -1.92 -2.62
N ASP A 98 -3.28 -2.12 -1.52
CA ASP A 98 -3.42 -3.29 -0.65
C ASP A 98 -4.76 -3.30 0.06
N PHE A 99 -5.24 -2.14 0.48
CA PHE A 99 -6.57 -2.03 1.06
C PHE A 99 -7.67 -2.42 0.06
N ILE A 100 -7.56 -2.02 -1.22
CA ILE A 100 -8.49 -2.50 -2.27
C ILE A 100 -8.44 -4.03 -2.38
N ASP A 101 -7.26 -4.63 -2.34
CA ASP A 101 -7.11 -6.08 -2.41
C ASP A 101 -7.77 -6.77 -1.20
N CYS A 102 -7.58 -6.23 0.01
CA CYS A 102 -8.27 -6.69 1.21
C CYS A 102 -9.80 -6.61 1.07
N LEU A 103 -10.36 -5.50 0.57
CA LEU A 103 -11.80 -5.37 0.37
C LEU A 103 -12.35 -6.42 -0.60
N TRP A 104 -11.60 -6.72 -1.66
CA TRP A 104 -11.98 -7.77 -2.60
C TRP A 104 -11.88 -9.15 -1.98
N MET A 105 -10.87 -9.41 -1.15
CA MET A 105 -10.75 -10.65 -0.39
C MET A 105 -11.93 -10.81 0.59
N PHE A 106 -12.30 -9.78 1.34
CA PHE A 106 -13.43 -9.79 2.28
C PHE A 106 -14.76 -10.11 1.59
N SER A 107 -14.95 -9.63 0.35
CA SER A 107 -16.15 -9.95 -0.43
C SER A 107 -16.29 -11.44 -0.83
N LYS A 108 -15.21 -12.23 -0.71
CA LYS A 108 -15.17 -13.64 -1.13
C LYS A 108 -15.02 -14.61 0.04
N CYS A 109 -14.58 -14.12 1.19
CA CYS A 109 -14.18 -14.92 2.33
C CYS A 109 -14.49 -14.17 3.63
N GLU A 110 -15.53 -14.62 4.33
CA GLU A 110 -15.97 -14.02 5.60
C GLU A 110 -14.88 -14.14 6.68
N GLY A 111 -14.28 -15.31 6.84
CA GLY A 111 -13.18 -15.52 7.79
C GLY A 111 -11.95 -14.65 7.50
N CYS A 112 -11.75 -14.20 6.26
CA CYS A 112 -10.65 -13.30 5.93
C CYS A 112 -10.89 -11.89 6.51
N TYR A 113 -12.15 -11.46 6.62
CA TYR A 113 -12.54 -10.22 7.28
C TYR A 113 -12.48 -10.36 8.80
N GLU A 114 -13.08 -11.42 9.36
CA GLU A 114 -13.12 -11.64 10.82
C GLU A 114 -11.72 -11.75 11.44
N ASN A 115 -10.77 -12.36 10.73
CA ASN A 115 -9.38 -12.47 11.18
C ASN A 115 -8.53 -11.23 10.87
N SER A 116 -9.10 -10.18 10.28
CA SER A 116 -8.36 -8.97 9.93
C SER A 116 -8.18 -8.04 11.13
N GLU A 117 -7.09 -7.28 11.12
CA GLU A 117 -6.82 -6.24 12.10
C GLU A 117 -7.88 -5.13 12.09
N ILE A 118 -8.49 -4.88 10.92
CA ILE A 118 -9.59 -3.93 10.77
C ILE A 118 -10.81 -4.38 11.58
N PHE A 119 -11.19 -5.66 11.47
CA PHE A 119 -12.30 -6.21 12.26
C PHE A 119 -12.03 -6.10 13.77
N ARG A 120 -10.80 -6.42 14.19
CA ARG A 120 -10.39 -6.30 15.59
C ARG A 120 -10.52 -4.86 16.11
N VAL A 121 -10.16 -3.85 15.31
CA VAL A 121 -10.25 -2.44 15.71
C VAL A 121 -11.70 -1.94 15.75
N LEU A 122 -12.57 -2.41 14.84
CA LEU A 122 -13.95 -1.94 14.76
C LEU A 122 -14.89 -2.58 15.79
N ASN A 123 -14.53 -3.75 16.34
CA ASN A 123 -15.38 -4.52 17.26
C ASN A 123 -14.83 -4.61 18.69
N ASN A 124 -13.76 -3.88 19.01
CA ASN A 124 -13.26 -3.65 20.37
C ASN A 124 -13.70 -2.29 20.90
#